data_AF-A0A7R8X0H4-F1
#
_entry.id   AF-A0A7R8X0H4-F1
#
_cell.length_a   1.000
_cell.length_b   1.000
_cell.length_c   1.000
_cell.angle_alpha   90.00
_cell.angle_beta   90.00
_cell.angle_gamma   90.00
#
_symmetry.space_group_name_H-M   'P 1'
#
loop_
_entity.id
_entity.type
_entity.pdbx_description
1 polymer ?
#
loop_
_entity_poly.entity_id
_entity_poly.type
_entity_poly.pdbx_seq_one_letter_code
_entity_poly.pdbx_strand_id
1 'polypeptide(L)'
;MTIDGGKQLHNLCAPGVKPECNLGELRTHILPPTAICPIVLDRQKSLMSRSESGGMTTSIDPGGIGVGSPMSFQISPLPNTRPLLVFINPKSGGRQGVKLLRKFQYLLNPRQVYNLAKGGPMGGLQIFKDAPCFRVLCCGGDGTVGWVLESMDKVGMGTGGGPQPSVGVIPLGTGNDLARCLRWGGGYEGESLYKILKILVDGLRVLASFQKVEKASTVMLDRWSIQVSEAAREPGDSIPYNIINNYFSIGVDAAICVKFHLERERNPEKFNSRMKNKLWYFEFATSETFAASCKNLHEDIDIMCDGVSLDLASGPSLQGIALLNIPYSHGGSNLWGESHTKKKINGSTTTSGSSARKRGKKKGIGLSISQRDFSTTSIASSVDLTTAFQDIGDRLIEVIGLENCLHIGQVRSGLRASGRRLAQCSSVVIRTRKRFPMQIDGEPWMQPPCTIQITHKNQVPMLMAPATTKKPGLLSFLKK
;
A
#
# COMPACT_ATOMS: atom_id res chain seq x y z
N MET A 1 -21.10 11.62 41.17
CA MET A 1 -20.29 12.40 40.20
C MET A 1 -21.07 12.52 38.90
N THR A 2 -21.58 13.70 38.64
CA THR A 2 -22.22 14.07 37.36
C THR A 2 -21.12 14.17 36.30
N ILE A 3 -21.19 13.34 35.27
CA ILE A 3 -20.45 13.56 34.03
C ILE A 3 -21.29 14.52 33.20
N ASP A 4 -20.66 15.54 32.62
CA ASP A 4 -21.29 16.58 31.81
C ASP A 4 -22.35 16.01 30.85
N GLY A 5 -23.58 16.53 30.94
CA GLY A 5 -24.74 16.11 30.12
C GLY A 5 -25.86 15.34 30.83
N GLY A 6 -25.90 15.33 32.17
CA GLY A 6 -27.10 14.91 32.93
C GLY A 6 -27.40 13.41 32.95
N LYS A 7 -26.46 12.54 32.51
CA LYS A 7 -26.59 11.09 32.66
C LYS A 7 -26.01 10.65 34.00
N GLN A 8 -26.87 10.15 34.89
CA GLN A 8 -26.42 9.50 36.12
C GLN A 8 -25.73 8.17 35.78
N LEU A 9 -24.53 7.97 36.31
CA LEU A 9 -23.84 6.68 36.31
C LEU A 9 -24.70 5.67 37.08
N HIS A 10 -24.80 4.44 36.58
CA HIS A 10 -25.39 3.35 37.36
C HIS A 10 -24.63 3.20 38.69
N ASN A 11 -25.36 3.05 39.80
CA ASN A 11 -24.77 2.95 41.15
C ASN A 11 -23.73 1.82 41.27
N LEU A 12 -23.86 0.75 40.49
CA LEU A 12 -22.89 -0.35 40.41
C LEU A 12 -21.59 0.02 39.68
N CYS A 13 -21.65 1.00 38.77
CA CYS A 13 -20.50 1.49 38.01
C CYS A 13 -19.78 2.64 38.70
N ALA A 14 -20.47 3.40 39.56
CA ALA A 14 -19.93 4.59 40.24
C ALA A 14 -18.62 4.32 41.03
N PRO A 15 -18.45 3.22 41.77
CA PRO A 15 -17.19 2.93 42.46
C PRO A 15 -16.02 2.60 41.51
N GLY A 16 -16.30 2.17 40.28
CA GLY A 16 -15.28 1.81 39.28
C GLY A 16 -14.82 2.98 38.40
N VAL A 17 -15.46 4.14 38.49
CA VAL A 17 -15.15 5.32 37.67
C VAL A 17 -14.21 6.24 38.42
N LYS A 18 -12.97 6.36 37.93
CA LYS A 18 -12.00 7.31 38.45
C LYS A 18 -12.43 8.76 38.16
N PRO A 19 -12.10 9.73 39.04
CA PRO A 19 -12.42 11.14 38.84
C PRO A 19 -11.80 11.73 37.56
N GLU A 20 -10.65 11.19 37.13
CA GLU A 20 -9.95 11.60 35.92
C GLU A 20 -10.01 10.53 34.84
N CYS A 21 -10.37 10.92 33.62
CA CYS A 21 -10.35 10.03 32.47
C CYS A 21 -8.93 9.88 31.94
N ASN A 22 -8.35 8.69 32.09
CA ASN A 22 -7.02 8.36 31.56
C ASN A 22 -7.03 7.94 30.07
N LEU A 23 -8.20 8.02 29.40
CA LEU A 23 -8.45 7.56 28.03
C LEU A 23 -8.20 6.06 27.78
N GLY A 24 -8.03 5.27 28.85
CA GLY A 24 -7.88 3.82 28.80
C GLY A 24 -6.66 3.33 28.01
N GLU A 25 -6.72 2.06 27.58
CA GLU A 25 -5.63 1.39 26.85
C GLU A 25 -5.32 2.02 25.48
N LEU A 26 -6.27 2.78 24.93
CA LEU A 26 -6.15 3.44 23.62
C LEU A 26 -5.72 4.90 23.73
N ARG A 27 -5.30 5.39 24.92
CA ARG A 27 -4.85 6.78 25.17
C ARG A 27 -3.93 7.30 24.07
N THR A 28 -2.98 6.48 23.62
CA THR A 28 -2.00 6.88 22.59
C THR A 28 -2.65 7.30 21.27
N HIS A 29 -3.78 6.68 20.91
CA HIS A 29 -4.46 6.92 19.63
C HIS A 29 -5.60 7.92 19.73
N ILE A 30 -6.18 8.11 20.91
CA ILE A 30 -7.36 8.96 21.11
C ILE A 30 -6.95 10.43 21.15
N LEU A 31 -7.58 11.25 20.31
CA LEU A 31 -7.56 12.69 20.41
C LEU A 31 -8.75 13.14 21.26
N PRO A 32 -8.57 13.52 22.54
CA PRO A 32 -9.70 13.93 23.38
C PRO A 32 -10.35 15.21 22.83
N PRO A 33 -11.65 15.45 23.07
CA PRO A 33 -12.31 16.69 22.63
C PRO A 33 -11.63 17.97 23.12
N THR A 34 -11.02 17.92 24.31
CA THR A 34 -10.24 19.04 24.89
C THR A 34 -8.98 19.39 24.10
N ALA A 35 -8.49 18.49 23.24
CA ALA A 35 -7.34 18.71 22.37
C ALA A 35 -7.71 19.31 21.00
N ILE A 36 -9.00 19.63 20.77
CA ILE A 36 -9.51 20.18 19.51
C ILE A 36 -10.15 21.53 19.80
N CYS A 37 -9.48 22.62 19.44
CA CYS A 37 -9.95 23.98 19.70
C CYS A 37 -10.34 24.68 18.39
N PRO A 38 -11.55 25.26 18.26
CA PRO A 38 -11.84 26.19 17.18
C PRO A 38 -10.89 27.39 17.25
N ILE A 39 -10.22 27.73 16.14
CA ILE A 39 -9.21 28.80 16.09
C ILE A 39 -9.78 30.16 16.52
N VAL A 40 -11.09 30.39 16.31
CA VAL A 40 -11.78 31.62 16.73
C VAL A 40 -11.76 31.80 18.26
N LEU A 41 -11.86 30.71 19.02
CA LEU A 41 -11.88 30.77 20.49
C LEU A 41 -10.48 30.96 21.08
N ASP A 42 -9.43 30.52 20.39
CA ASP A 42 -8.06 30.68 20.87
C ASP A 42 -7.56 32.12 20.69
N ARG A 43 -7.97 32.81 19.61
CA ARG A 43 -7.72 34.25 19.44
C ARG A 43 -8.35 35.08 20.56
N GLN A 44 -9.54 34.71 21.02
CA GLN A 44 -10.17 35.41 22.15
C GLN A 44 -9.40 35.19 23.46
N LYS A 45 -8.87 33.99 23.71
CA LYS A 45 -8.04 33.71 24.89
C LYS A 45 -6.71 34.46 24.88
N SER A 46 -6.03 34.57 23.74
CA SER A 46 -4.75 35.31 23.65
C SER A 46 -4.93 36.83 23.71
N LEU A 47 -6.09 37.34 23.26
CA LEU A 47 -6.47 38.74 23.46
C LEU A 47 -6.79 39.03 24.94
N MET A 48 -7.49 38.12 25.62
CA MET A 48 -7.79 38.26 27.05
C MET A 48 -6.53 38.16 27.94
N SER A 49 -5.52 37.38 27.54
CA SER A 49 -4.25 37.30 28.28
C SER A 49 -3.28 38.47 28.02
N ARG A 50 -3.52 39.29 26.98
CA ARG A 50 -2.76 40.53 26.73
C ARG A 50 -3.37 41.76 27.41
N SER A 51 -4.55 41.63 28.01
CA SER A 51 -5.26 42.72 28.68
C SER A 51 -4.66 43.13 30.04
N GLU A 52 -3.67 42.41 30.58
CA GLU A 52 -3.02 42.74 31.85
C GLU A 52 -1.74 43.59 31.69
N SER A 53 -1.35 43.97 30.48
CA SER A 53 -0.17 44.83 30.28
C SER A 53 -0.31 45.80 29.11
N GLY A 54 -0.62 47.06 29.45
CA GLY A 54 -0.31 48.24 28.64
C GLY A 54 -1.35 48.62 27.58
N GLY A 55 -2.11 49.69 27.84
CA GLY A 55 -3.08 50.24 26.90
C GLY A 55 -2.46 50.92 25.69
N MET A 56 -3.06 50.72 24.52
CA MET A 56 -3.14 51.72 23.46
C MET A 56 -4.32 51.37 22.53
N THR A 57 -5.24 52.30 22.37
CA THR A 57 -6.45 52.19 21.54
C THR A 57 -6.09 52.35 20.06
N THR A 58 -6.32 51.32 19.26
CA THR A 58 -6.44 51.45 17.80
C THR A 58 -7.72 50.76 17.34
N SER A 59 -8.61 51.57 16.76
CA SER A 59 -9.87 51.20 16.12
C SER A 59 -9.69 50.12 15.06
N ILE A 60 -10.50 49.06 15.12
CA ILE A 60 -10.66 48.09 14.03
C ILE A 60 -12.14 48.02 13.67
N ASP A 61 -12.40 48.26 12.38
CA ASP A 61 -13.72 48.29 11.73
C ASP A 61 -14.56 47.02 11.92
N PRO A 62 -15.87 47.13 12.17
CA PRO A 62 -16.79 46.00 12.29
C PRO A 62 -17.36 45.55 10.92
N GLY A 63 -16.50 45.39 9.91
CA GLY A 63 -16.92 45.11 8.54
C GLY A 63 -16.16 43.94 7.91
N GLY A 64 -16.61 42.70 8.13
CA GLY A 64 -16.00 41.54 7.46
C GLY A 64 -16.41 40.16 7.94
N ILE A 65 -17.68 39.92 8.28
CA ILE A 65 -18.19 38.55 8.45
C ILE A 65 -18.52 38.00 7.06
N GLY A 66 -17.50 37.48 6.38
CA GLY A 66 -17.68 36.67 5.19
C GLY A 66 -18.37 35.36 5.56
N VAL A 67 -19.60 35.19 5.09
CA VAL A 67 -20.31 33.91 5.03
C VAL A 67 -19.45 32.95 4.20
N GLY A 68 -18.89 31.90 4.82
CA GLY A 68 -18.35 30.74 4.09
C GLY A 68 -16.91 30.30 4.37
N SER A 69 -16.18 30.84 5.35
CA SER A 69 -14.88 30.24 5.70
C SER A 69 -15.07 28.99 6.57
N PRO A 70 -14.55 27.80 6.19
CA PRO A 70 -14.66 26.60 7.00
C PRO A 70 -14.00 26.85 8.36
N MET A 71 -14.72 26.50 9.44
CA MET A 71 -14.22 26.60 10.80
C MET A 71 -12.90 25.82 10.91
N SER A 72 -11.80 26.54 11.11
CA SER A 72 -10.48 25.94 11.25
C SER A 72 -10.29 25.50 12.71
N PHE A 73 -9.77 24.28 12.89
CA PHE A 73 -9.50 23.70 14.20
C PHE A 73 -7.99 23.64 14.43
N GLN A 74 -7.56 23.94 15.63
CA GLN A 74 -6.21 23.70 16.11
C GLN A 74 -6.22 22.40 16.92
N ILE A 75 -5.33 21.47 16.54
CA ILE A 75 -5.15 20.19 17.22
C ILE A 75 -3.90 20.27 18.09
N SER A 76 -4.07 20.08 19.39
CA SER A 76 -2.97 20.04 20.37
C SER A 76 -3.00 18.69 21.11
N PRO A 77 -2.34 17.65 20.57
CA PRO A 77 -2.35 16.31 21.15
C PRO A 77 -1.77 16.27 22.56
N LEU A 78 -2.20 15.29 23.37
CA LEU A 78 -1.63 15.09 24.70
C LEU A 78 -0.14 14.66 24.60
N PRO A 79 0.69 14.99 25.61
CA PRO A 79 2.07 14.52 25.66
C PRO A 79 2.18 13.00 25.54
N ASN A 80 3.20 12.54 24.82
CA ASN A 80 3.49 11.13 24.56
C ASN A 80 2.33 10.36 23.90
N THR A 81 1.53 11.03 23.08
CA THR A 81 0.50 10.40 22.25
C THR A 81 0.83 10.52 20.76
N ARG A 82 0.18 9.68 19.96
CA ARG A 82 0.23 9.71 18.50
C ARG A 82 -1.18 9.47 17.97
N PRO A 83 -2.02 10.52 17.89
CA PRO A 83 -3.39 10.39 17.46
C PRO A 83 -3.51 9.62 16.15
N LEU A 84 -4.55 8.80 16.03
CA LEU A 84 -4.82 8.02 14.83
C LEU A 84 -5.92 8.69 14.00
N LEU A 85 -5.64 8.99 12.74
CA LEU A 85 -6.62 9.45 11.76
C LEU A 85 -7.01 8.26 10.87
N VAL A 86 -8.28 7.86 10.90
CA VAL A 86 -8.78 6.64 10.26
C VAL A 86 -9.65 6.99 9.07
N PHE A 87 -9.29 6.50 7.88
CA PHE A 87 -10.08 6.60 6.67
C PHE A 87 -10.66 5.22 6.30
N ILE A 88 -11.97 5.15 6.10
CA ILE A 88 -12.65 3.87 5.89
C ILE A 88 -13.51 3.95 4.64
N ASN A 89 -13.28 3.02 3.70
CA ASN A 89 -14.18 2.79 2.59
C ASN A 89 -15.28 1.79 3.01
N PRO A 90 -16.53 2.23 3.26
CA PRO A 90 -17.59 1.33 3.73
C PRO A 90 -18.00 0.27 2.71
N LYS A 91 -17.74 0.50 1.41
CA LYS A 91 -18.07 -0.44 0.33
C LYS A 91 -17.10 -1.63 0.27
N SER A 92 -15.91 -1.51 0.86
CA SER A 92 -14.89 -2.56 0.81
C SER A 92 -15.22 -3.76 1.73
N GLY A 93 -14.69 -4.92 1.35
CA GLY A 93 -14.69 -6.14 2.18
C GLY A 93 -16.04 -6.83 2.31
N GLY A 94 -16.97 -6.67 1.35
CA GLY A 94 -18.29 -7.31 1.44
C GLY A 94 -19.08 -6.81 2.64
N ARG A 95 -19.21 -5.48 2.80
CA ARG A 95 -19.85 -4.77 3.93
C ARG A 95 -19.07 -4.78 5.25
N GLN A 96 -17.86 -5.34 5.29
CA GLN A 96 -16.99 -5.22 6.47
C GLN A 96 -16.64 -3.76 6.79
N GLY A 97 -16.42 -2.91 5.77
CA GLY A 97 -16.10 -1.50 5.98
C GLY A 97 -17.13 -0.76 6.84
N VAL A 98 -18.43 -1.01 6.66
CA VAL A 98 -19.50 -0.42 7.50
C VAL A 98 -19.37 -0.87 8.96
N LYS A 99 -19.06 -2.15 9.20
CA LYS A 99 -18.86 -2.68 10.55
C LYS A 99 -17.63 -2.06 11.22
N LEU A 100 -16.51 -1.94 10.51
CA LEU A 100 -15.31 -1.27 11.03
C LEU A 100 -15.57 0.21 11.33
N LEU A 101 -16.30 0.93 10.45
CA LEU A 101 -16.64 2.33 10.66
C LEU A 101 -17.33 2.55 12.01
N ARG A 102 -18.38 1.77 12.31
CA ARG A 102 -19.11 1.85 13.58
C ARG A 102 -18.20 1.52 14.78
N LYS A 103 -17.35 0.50 14.65
CA LYS A 103 -16.41 0.13 15.72
C LYS A 103 -15.38 1.23 15.98
N PHE A 104 -14.77 1.83 14.96
CA PHE A 104 -13.82 2.92 15.14
C PHE A 104 -14.47 4.17 15.71
N GLN A 105 -15.68 4.52 15.28
CA GLN A 105 -16.46 5.64 15.85
C GLN A 105 -16.80 5.43 17.34
N TYR A 106 -16.85 4.18 17.80
CA TYR A 106 -17.02 3.85 19.20
C TYR A 106 -15.70 3.91 20.00
N LEU A 107 -14.58 3.56 19.37
CA LEU A 107 -13.26 3.45 20.03
C LEU A 107 -12.46 4.76 20.05
N LEU A 108 -12.67 5.64 19.08
CA LEU A 108 -11.92 6.88 18.89
C LEU A 108 -12.86 8.08 18.91
N ASN A 109 -12.30 9.28 19.01
CA ASN A 109 -13.08 10.50 18.80
C ASN A 109 -13.67 10.49 17.38
N PRO A 110 -14.97 10.78 17.19
CA PRO A 110 -15.59 10.80 15.86
C PRO A 110 -14.88 11.72 14.84
N ARG A 111 -14.20 12.77 15.29
CA ARG A 111 -13.36 13.65 14.44
C ARG A 111 -12.08 12.99 13.93
N GLN A 112 -11.78 11.77 14.36
CA GLN A 112 -10.67 10.96 13.89
C GLN A 112 -11.10 9.93 12.83
N VAL A 113 -12.40 9.74 12.59
CA VAL A 113 -12.91 8.61 11.80
C VAL A 113 -13.72 9.11 10.61
N TYR A 114 -13.16 8.95 9.43
CA TYR A 114 -13.73 9.48 8.19
C TYR A 114 -14.25 8.35 7.29
N ASN A 115 -15.50 8.52 6.88
CA ASN A 115 -16.13 7.69 5.87
C ASN A 115 -15.78 8.24 4.48
N LEU A 116 -14.96 7.51 3.74
CA LEU A 116 -14.49 7.95 2.42
C LEU A 116 -15.63 8.07 1.39
N ALA A 117 -16.73 7.35 1.56
CA ALA A 117 -17.91 7.51 0.71
C ALA A 117 -18.70 8.80 1.01
N LYS A 118 -18.36 9.53 2.07
CA LYS A 118 -18.99 10.80 2.47
C LYS A 118 -17.94 11.91 2.58
N GLY A 119 -17.62 12.54 1.45
CA GLY A 119 -16.71 13.70 1.41
C GLY A 119 -15.22 13.36 1.27
N GLY A 120 -14.86 12.08 1.11
CA GLY A 120 -13.49 11.65 0.86
C GLY A 120 -12.52 11.93 2.03
N PRO A 121 -11.20 11.88 1.77
CA PRO A 121 -10.19 12.04 2.81
C PRO A 121 -9.85 13.52 3.13
N MET A 122 -10.15 14.44 2.22
CA MET A 122 -9.68 15.83 2.26
C MET A 122 -10.04 16.56 3.56
N GLY A 123 -11.31 16.45 4.00
CA GLY A 123 -11.77 17.13 5.21
C GLY A 123 -11.01 16.69 6.47
N GLY A 124 -10.67 15.40 6.58
CA GLY A 124 -9.89 14.90 7.71
C GLY A 124 -8.43 15.30 7.67
N LEU A 125 -7.82 15.25 6.48
CA LEU A 125 -6.44 15.68 6.29
C LEU A 125 -6.27 17.18 6.56
N GLN A 126 -7.21 18.03 6.14
CA GLN A 126 -7.15 19.47 6.38
C GLN A 126 -7.24 19.82 7.87
N ILE A 127 -8.02 19.07 8.64
CA ILE A 127 -8.12 19.25 10.11
C ILE A 127 -6.82 18.84 10.81
N PHE A 128 -6.13 17.81 10.29
CA PHE A 128 -4.90 17.26 10.89
C PHE A 128 -3.60 17.80 10.30
N LYS A 129 -3.64 18.69 9.29
CA LYS A 129 -2.44 19.13 8.56
C LYS A 129 -1.37 19.77 9.47
N ASP A 130 -1.81 20.48 10.50
CA ASP A 130 -0.95 21.17 11.47
C ASP A 130 -0.77 20.35 12.76
N ALA A 131 -1.38 19.16 12.86
CA ALA A 131 -1.29 18.33 14.05
C ALA A 131 0.10 17.67 14.14
N PRO A 132 0.81 17.78 15.29
CA PRO A 132 2.09 17.12 15.44
C PRO A 132 1.91 15.60 15.63
N CYS A 133 2.83 14.82 15.07
CA CYS A 133 3.06 13.42 15.44
C CYS A 133 1.83 12.49 15.39
N PHE A 134 0.94 12.61 14.40
CA PHE A 134 -0.18 11.69 14.21
C PHE A 134 0.15 10.55 13.21
N ARG A 135 -0.75 9.57 13.12
CA ARG A 135 -0.68 8.46 12.14
C ARG A 135 -1.95 8.37 11.32
N VAL A 136 -1.85 7.82 10.13
CA VAL A 136 -3.00 7.55 9.26
C VAL A 136 -3.25 6.05 9.18
N LEU A 137 -4.51 5.64 9.21
CA LEU A 137 -4.94 4.25 8.98
C LEU A 137 -5.96 4.19 7.86
N CYS A 138 -5.63 3.48 6.79
CA CYS A 138 -6.50 3.27 5.63
C CYS A 138 -7.18 1.91 5.72
N CYS A 139 -8.51 1.88 5.79
CA CYS A 139 -9.31 0.66 5.79
C CYS A 139 -9.99 0.50 4.43
N GLY A 140 -9.41 -0.31 3.55
CA GLY A 140 -9.83 -0.41 2.14
C GLY A 140 -8.98 -1.39 1.33
N GLY A 141 -9.07 -1.31 -0.01
CA GLY A 141 -8.14 -1.97 -0.92
C GLY A 141 -7.00 -1.04 -1.34
N ASP A 142 -6.15 -1.48 -2.27
CA ASP A 142 -4.99 -0.71 -2.74
C ASP A 142 -5.38 0.68 -3.28
N GLY A 143 -6.42 0.77 -4.12
CA GLY A 143 -6.93 2.07 -4.62
C GLY A 143 -7.46 3.00 -3.51
N THR A 144 -7.92 2.46 -2.37
CA THR A 144 -8.28 3.30 -1.21
C THR A 144 -7.04 3.92 -0.56
N VAL A 145 -5.94 3.15 -0.48
CA VAL A 145 -4.66 3.66 0.04
C VAL A 145 -4.10 4.71 -0.91
N GLY A 146 -4.09 4.42 -2.22
CA GLY A 146 -3.66 5.37 -3.26
C GLY A 146 -4.41 6.70 -3.20
N TRP A 147 -5.74 6.68 -3.05
CA TRP A 147 -6.55 7.90 -2.94
C TRP A 147 -6.20 8.74 -1.70
N VAL A 148 -5.95 8.10 -0.55
CA VAL A 148 -5.53 8.81 0.66
C VAL A 148 -4.14 9.40 0.49
N LEU A 149 -3.19 8.65 -0.08
CA LEU A 149 -1.83 9.12 -0.36
C LEU A 149 -1.79 10.31 -1.32
N GLU A 150 -2.61 10.27 -2.38
CA GLU A 150 -2.76 11.39 -3.31
C GLU A 150 -3.37 12.62 -2.63
N SER A 151 -4.34 12.40 -1.74
CA SER A 151 -4.96 13.49 -0.98
C SER A 151 -4.01 14.10 0.05
N MET A 152 -3.09 13.31 0.63
CA MET A 152 -2.01 13.81 1.48
C MET A 152 -1.07 14.73 0.69
N ASP A 153 -0.75 14.39 -0.56
CA ASP A 153 0.06 15.23 -1.45
C ASP A 153 -0.64 16.56 -1.74
N LYS A 154 -1.95 16.53 -2.03
CA LYS A 154 -2.76 17.73 -2.29
C LYS A 154 -2.84 18.69 -1.09
N VAL A 155 -2.77 18.16 0.14
CA VAL A 155 -2.73 18.96 1.37
C VAL A 155 -1.31 19.48 1.67
N GLY A 156 -0.28 18.98 0.98
CA GLY A 156 1.11 19.33 1.24
C GLY A 156 1.67 18.65 2.50
N MET A 157 1.14 17.49 2.90
CA MET A 157 1.66 16.73 4.03
C MET A 157 3.14 16.37 3.81
N GLY A 158 4.03 16.79 4.69
CA GLY A 158 5.48 16.58 4.54
C GLY A 158 6.20 17.65 3.71
N THR A 159 5.48 18.64 3.17
CA THR A 159 6.09 19.84 2.56
C THR A 159 6.32 20.90 3.64
N GLY A 160 7.37 21.73 3.52
CA GLY A 160 7.64 22.82 4.47
C GLY A 160 8.31 22.42 5.80
N GLY A 161 8.96 21.26 5.87
CA GLY A 161 9.80 20.84 7.00
C GLY A 161 9.09 20.09 8.13
N GLY A 162 7.75 19.92 8.05
CA GLY A 162 7.00 19.07 8.98
C GLY A 162 7.14 17.57 8.67
N PRO A 163 7.12 16.67 9.68
CA PRO A 163 7.21 15.23 9.45
C PRO A 163 5.92 14.68 8.81
N GLN A 164 6.06 13.92 7.72
CA GLN A 164 4.95 13.21 7.08
C GLN A 164 4.42 12.08 7.99
N PRO A 165 3.11 11.94 8.21
CA PRO A 165 2.56 10.91 9.08
C PRO A 165 2.72 9.52 8.44
N SER A 166 3.04 8.52 9.27
CA SER A 166 3.13 7.14 8.81
C SER A 166 1.74 6.56 8.51
N VAL A 167 1.60 5.81 7.42
CA VAL A 167 0.33 5.24 6.96
C VAL A 167 0.29 3.72 7.19
N GLY A 168 -0.73 3.24 7.90
CA GLY A 168 -1.05 1.83 8.05
C GLY A 168 -2.26 1.41 7.20
N VAL A 169 -2.43 0.10 6.99
CA VAL A 169 -3.50 -0.45 6.15
C VAL A 169 -4.26 -1.56 6.88
N ILE A 170 -5.59 -1.53 6.82
CA ILE A 170 -6.45 -2.70 7.08
C ILE A 170 -6.99 -3.20 5.73
N PRO A 171 -6.58 -4.41 5.29
CA PRO A 171 -6.87 -4.92 3.94
C PRO A 171 -8.32 -5.38 3.78
N LEU A 172 -9.19 -4.49 3.31
CA LEU A 172 -10.59 -4.80 3.01
C LEU A 172 -10.84 -5.10 1.52
N GLY A 173 -9.87 -4.89 0.63
CA GLY A 173 -9.99 -5.16 -0.81
C GLY A 173 -9.89 -6.64 -1.19
N THR A 174 -9.84 -6.92 -2.49
CA THR A 174 -9.59 -8.27 -3.05
C THR A 174 -8.11 -8.49 -3.37
N GLY A 175 -7.47 -7.48 -3.98
CA GLY A 175 -6.04 -7.42 -4.32
C GLY A 175 -5.21 -7.41 -3.04
N ASN A 176 -5.14 -6.28 -2.34
CA ASN A 176 -4.42 -6.02 -1.08
C ASN A 176 -2.92 -6.31 -1.16
N ASP A 177 -2.32 -6.00 -2.29
CA ASP A 177 -0.91 -6.32 -2.57
C ASP A 177 0.04 -5.49 -1.69
N LEU A 178 -0.27 -4.19 -1.50
CA LEU A 178 0.49 -3.33 -0.60
C LEU A 178 0.39 -3.81 0.86
N ALA A 179 -0.79 -4.25 1.28
CA ALA A 179 -0.98 -4.78 2.63
C ALA A 179 -0.20 -6.09 2.86
N ARG A 180 -0.07 -6.96 1.85
CA ARG A 180 0.81 -8.14 1.93
C ARG A 180 2.27 -7.75 2.04
N CYS A 181 2.71 -6.79 1.24
CA CYS A 181 4.07 -6.24 1.31
C CYS A 181 4.39 -5.72 2.72
N LEU A 182 3.45 -4.97 3.30
CA LEU A 182 3.54 -4.43 4.66
C LEU A 182 3.18 -5.42 5.77
N ARG A 183 3.00 -6.71 5.45
CA ARG A 183 2.72 -7.81 6.40
C ARG A 183 1.39 -7.70 7.16
N TRP A 184 0.47 -6.83 6.74
CA TRP A 184 -0.90 -6.76 7.25
C TRP A 184 -1.81 -7.88 6.71
N GLY A 185 -1.30 -8.66 5.75
CA GLY A 185 -1.99 -9.83 5.21
C GLY A 185 -2.83 -9.54 3.97
N GLY A 186 -3.41 -10.60 3.41
CA GLY A 186 -4.18 -10.52 2.16
C GLY A 186 -5.64 -10.09 2.33
N GLY A 187 -6.10 -9.94 3.57
CA GLY A 187 -7.47 -9.61 3.86
C GLY A 187 -7.75 -9.59 5.36
N TYR A 188 -8.60 -8.66 5.79
CA TYR A 188 -9.12 -8.64 7.15
C TYR A 188 -10.06 -9.83 7.36
N GLU A 189 -9.93 -10.49 8.52
CA GLU A 189 -10.66 -11.70 8.90
C GLU A 189 -11.47 -11.50 10.20
N GLY A 190 -11.64 -10.25 10.62
CA GLY A 190 -12.44 -9.92 11.81
C GLY A 190 -11.65 -9.85 13.10
N GLU A 191 -10.32 -9.76 13.04
CA GLU A 191 -9.47 -9.61 14.21
C GLU A 191 -9.87 -8.41 15.06
N SER A 192 -9.69 -8.51 16.38
CA SER A 192 -10.03 -7.43 17.31
C SER A 192 -9.30 -6.13 16.93
N LEU A 193 -10.05 -5.03 16.82
CA LEU A 193 -9.45 -3.72 16.56
C LEU A 193 -8.51 -3.29 17.70
N TYR A 194 -8.76 -3.71 18.94
CA TYR A 194 -7.83 -3.48 20.05
C TYR A 194 -6.47 -4.12 19.78
N LYS A 195 -6.45 -5.34 19.21
CA LYS A 195 -5.20 -6.02 18.84
C LYS A 195 -4.46 -5.26 17.74
N ILE A 196 -5.17 -4.80 16.71
CA ILE A 196 -4.59 -4.01 15.61
C ILE A 196 -4.06 -2.67 16.13
N LEU A 197 -4.85 -1.95 16.92
CA LEU A 197 -4.47 -0.68 17.52
C LEU A 197 -3.26 -0.84 18.44
N LYS A 198 -3.18 -1.91 19.24
CA LYS A 198 -2.01 -2.19 20.08
C LYS A 198 -0.74 -2.38 19.25
N ILE A 199 -0.80 -3.15 18.15
CA ILE A 199 0.31 -3.29 17.20
C ILE A 199 0.77 -1.92 16.67
N LEU A 200 -0.16 -1.00 16.43
CA LEU A 200 0.16 0.37 16.01
C LEU A 200 0.78 1.23 17.13
N VAL A 201 0.39 1.05 18.41
CA VAL A 201 0.98 1.78 19.57
C VAL A 201 2.46 1.43 19.71
N ASP A 202 2.79 0.15 19.70
CA ASP A 202 4.07 -0.38 20.21
C ASP A 202 5.28 -0.17 19.26
N GLY A 203 5.08 0.51 18.12
CA GLY A 203 6.15 1.08 17.29
C GLY A 203 6.78 2.36 17.86
N LEU A 204 6.32 2.84 19.02
CA LEU A 204 6.86 3.98 19.76
C LEU A 204 7.89 3.47 20.79
N ARG A 205 9.13 3.98 20.73
CA ARG A 205 10.18 3.73 21.73
C ARG A 205 9.67 4.07 23.15
N VAL A 206 9.24 3.07 23.91
CA VAL A 206 9.13 3.13 25.36
C VAL A 206 9.86 1.91 25.90
N LEU A 207 10.99 2.20 26.54
CA LEU A 207 11.79 1.37 27.44
C LEU A 207 11.66 -0.14 27.28
N ALA A 208 12.69 -0.73 26.67
CA ALA A 208 12.98 -2.14 26.72
C ALA A 208 13.12 -2.60 28.17
N SER A 209 12.12 -3.28 28.71
CA SER A 209 12.24 -4.23 29.82
C SER A 209 10.96 -5.06 29.88
N PHE A 210 11.08 -6.37 29.66
CA PHE A 210 10.04 -7.39 29.87
C PHE A 210 8.84 -7.46 28.88
N GLN A 211 9.10 -7.73 27.60
CA GLN A 211 8.40 -8.77 26.83
C GLN A 211 8.86 -8.78 25.37
N LYS A 212 9.23 -9.97 24.86
CA LYS A 212 9.52 -10.20 23.44
C LYS A 212 8.22 -10.15 22.61
N VAL A 213 7.67 -8.96 22.39
CA VAL A 213 6.62 -8.73 21.38
C VAL A 213 7.30 -8.19 20.13
N GLU A 214 7.18 -8.91 19.01
CA GLU A 214 7.65 -8.47 17.70
C GLU A 214 6.86 -7.23 17.25
N LYS A 215 7.54 -6.22 16.70
CA LYS A 215 7.10 -4.81 16.65
C LYS A 215 6.73 -4.37 15.24
N ALA A 216 5.78 -3.42 15.12
CA ALA A 216 5.55 -2.74 13.86
C ALA A 216 6.69 -1.74 13.60
N SER A 217 7.25 -1.76 12.38
CA SER A 217 8.32 -0.86 11.95
C SER A 217 7.80 0.14 10.92
N THR A 218 8.47 1.28 10.80
CA THR A 218 8.25 2.19 9.67
C THR A 218 9.20 1.83 8.55
N VAL A 219 8.67 1.68 7.34
CA VAL A 219 9.44 1.52 6.11
C VAL A 219 9.09 2.64 5.16
N MET A 220 10.02 3.03 4.30
CA MET A 220 9.73 4.00 3.24
C MET A 220 9.16 3.25 2.04
N LEU A 221 8.06 3.75 1.50
CA LEU A 221 7.50 3.30 0.22
C LEU A 221 7.83 4.34 -0.83
N ASP A 222 8.60 3.96 -1.84
CA ASP A 222 8.83 4.75 -3.04
C ASP A 222 7.52 4.96 -3.79
N ARG A 223 7.40 6.12 -4.41
CA ARG A 223 6.29 6.46 -5.29
C ARG A 223 6.87 6.99 -6.58
N TRP A 224 6.34 6.54 -7.70
CA TRP A 224 6.91 6.84 -9.01
C TRP A 224 5.98 7.73 -9.80
N SER A 225 6.51 8.81 -10.38
CA SER A 225 5.76 9.64 -11.32
C SER A 225 5.78 8.98 -12.68
N ILE A 226 4.62 8.96 -13.33
CA ILE A 226 4.47 8.55 -14.73
C ILE A 226 3.98 9.75 -15.54
N GLN A 227 4.67 10.01 -16.65
CA GLN A 227 4.33 11.05 -17.62
C GLN A 227 4.18 10.41 -18.98
N VAL A 228 3.08 10.72 -19.66
CA VAL A 228 2.78 10.20 -21.00
C VAL A 228 2.78 11.35 -21.98
N SER A 229 3.62 11.25 -23.00
CA SER A 229 3.67 12.18 -24.13
C SER A 229 3.18 11.44 -25.37
N GLU A 230 2.02 11.85 -25.90
CA GLU A 230 1.42 11.21 -27.07
C GLU A 230 2.27 11.47 -28.32
N ALA A 231 2.50 10.42 -29.11
CA ALA A 231 3.24 10.54 -30.37
C ALA A 231 2.32 10.88 -31.55
N ALA A 232 1.01 10.65 -31.42
CA ALA A 232 0.02 10.84 -32.48
C ALA A 232 -1.24 11.56 -31.94
N ARG A 233 -1.93 12.32 -32.80
CA ARG A 233 -3.19 13.03 -32.48
C ARG A 233 -4.41 12.10 -32.48
N GLU A 234 -4.26 10.86 -32.06
CA GLU A 234 -5.40 9.94 -31.91
C GLU A 234 -6.10 10.18 -30.57
N PRO A 235 -7.44 10.18 -30.52
CA PRO A 235 -8.14 10.18 -29.25
C PRO A 235 -7.80 8.90 -28.47
N GLY A 236 -7.22 9.09 -27.28
CA GLY A 236 -6.98 8.07 -26.27
C GLY A 236 -7.87 8.27 -25.04
N ASP A 237 -7.93 7.25 -24.19
CA ASP A 237 -8.52 7.41 -22.87
C ASP A 237 -7.60 8.28 -22.01
N SER A 238 -8.17 9.08 -21.10
CA SER A 238 -7.36 9.83 -20.13
C SER A 238 -6.65 8.89 -19.17
N ILE A 239 -5.36 9.12 -18.92
CA ILE A 239 -4.61 8.38 -17.90
C ILE A 239 -5.29 8.56 -16.52
N PRO A 240 -5.57 7.47 -15.78
CA PRO A 240 -6.32 7.56 -14.52
C PRO A 240 -5.51 8.23 -13.40
N TYR A 241 -4.20 7.99 -13.34
CA TYR A 241 -3.30 8.55 -12.34
C TYR A 241 -1.91 8.83 -12.92
N ASN A 242 -1.18 9.77 -12.32
CA ASN A 242 0.21 10.09 -12.66
C ASN A 242 1.22 9.61 -11.59
N ILE A 243 0.79 8.74 -10.67
CA ILE A 243 1.61 8.17 -9.59
C ILE A 243 1.39 6.66 -9.52
N ILE A 244 2.48 5.89 -9.48
CA ILE A 244 2.50 4.45 -9.24
C ILE A 244 2.91 4.21 -7.79
N ASN A 245 2.05 3.57 -7.00
CA ASN A 245 2.36 3.16 -5.63
C ASN A 245 2.73 1.68 -5.55
N ASN A 246 2.13 0.83 -6.39
CA ASN A 246 2.35 -0.60 -6.37
C ASN A 246 3.05 -1.08 -7.64
N TYR A 247 2.42 -0.90 -8.80
CA TYR A 247 2.97 -1.34 -10.08
C TYR A 247 2.23 -0.75 -11.28
N PHE A 248 2.94 -0.65 -12.40
CA PHE A 248 2.41 -0.31 -13.72
C PHE A 248 2.59 -1.50 -14.65
N SER A 249 1.67 -1.72 -15.60
CA SER A 249 1.87 -2.72 -16.65
C SER A 249 1.28 -2.30 -17.99
N ILE A 250 1.87 -2.85 -19.06
CA ILE A 250 1.43 -2.72 -20.44
C ILE A 250 1.28 -4.13 -21.04
N GLY A 251 0.23 -4.33 -21.82
CA GLY A 251 -0.02 -5.59 -22.52
C GLY A 251 -0.95 -6.53 -21.75
N VAL A 252 -0.62 -7.82 -21.73
CA VAL A 252 -1.56 -8.89 -21.35
C VAL A 252 -2.15 -8.74 -19.94
N ASP A 253 -1.36 -8.29 -18.96
CA ASP A 253 -1.87 -8.05 -17.60
C ASP A 253 -2.90 -6.90 -17.60
N ALA A 254 -2.57 -5.78 -18.24
CA ALA A 254 -3.49 -4.66 -18.40
C ALA A 254 -4.75 -5.05 -19.19
N ALA A 255 -4.63 -5.91 -20.20
CA ALA A 255 -5.78 -6.42 -20.96
C ALA A 255 -6.77 -7.20 -20.07
N ILE A 256 -6.26 -8.02 -19.16
CA ILE A 256 -7.08 -8.71 -18.14
C ILE A 256 -7.74 -7.68 -17.21
N CYS A 257 -6.98 -6.66 -16.80
CA CYS A 257 -7.48 -5.58 -15.95
C CYS A 257 -8.64 -4.82 -16.62
N VAL A 258 -8.51 -4.46 -17.91
CA VAL A 258 -9.59 -3.85 -18.72
C VAL A 258 -10.85 -4.72 -18.70
N LYS A 259 -10.73 -6.02 -19.01
CA LYS A 259 -11.88 -6.95 -19.01
C LYS A 259 -12.57 -7.02 -17.65
N PHE A 260 -11.77 -7.12 -16.58
CA PHE A 260 -12.29 -7.15 -15.22
C PHE A 260 -13.03 -5.86 -14.87
N HIS A 261 -12.47 -4.70 -15.25
CA HIS A 261 -13.06 -3.40 -14.98
C HIS A 261 -14.41 -3.23 -15.69
N LEU A 262 -14.45 -3.49 -17.00
CA LEU A 262 -15.67 -3.37 -17.81
C LEU A 262 -16.79 -4.29 -17.30
N GLU A 263 -16.48 -5.54 -16.95
CA GLU A 263 -17.49 -6.46 -16.39
C GLU A 263 -17.97 -6.00 -15.01
N ARG A 264 -17.08 -5.43 -14.19
CA ARG A 264 -17.43 -4.88 -12.87
C ARG A 264 -18.32 -3.66 -12.96
N GLU A 265 -18.09 -2.78 -13.93
CA GLU A 265 -18.94 -1.62 -14.19
C GLU A 265 -20.30 -2.03 -14.72
N ARG A 266 -20.34 -3.03 -15.61
CA ARG A 266 -21.58 -3.54 -16.20
C ARG A 266 -22.45 -4.30 -15.19
N ASN A 267 -21.83 -5.11 -14.32
CA ASN A 267 -22.52 -6.05 -13.42
C ASN A 267 -21.99 -5.97 -11.98
N PRO A 268 -22.07 -4.82 -11.28
CA PRO A 268 -21.45 -4.61 -9.98
C PRO A 268 -21.91 -5.57 -8.89
N GLU A 269 -23.14 -6.08 -8.97
CA GLU A 269 -23.72 -7.05 -8.06
C GLU A 269 -22.99 -8.40 -8.07
N LYS A 270 -22.32 -8.76 -9.17
CA LYS A 270 -21.50 -9.99 -9.28
C LYS A 270 -20.18 -9.88 -8.51
N PHE A 271 -19.72 -8.66 -8.19
CA PHE A 271 -18.38 -8.38 -7.62
C PHE A 271 -18.39 -8.15 -6.11
N ASN A 272 -19.27 -8.85 -5.39
CA ASN A 272 -19.52 -8.64 -3.96
C ASN A 272 -18.66 -9.49 -3.01
N SER A 273 -17.81 -10.38 -3.53
CA SER A 273 -17.00 -11.32 -2.75
C SER A 273 -15.56 -11.42 -3.26
N ARG A 274 -14.59 -11.41 -2.34
CA ARG A 274 -13.16 -11.57 -2.68
C ARG A 274 -12.89 -12.86 -3.46
N MET A 275 -13.55 -13.97 -3.08
CA MET A 275 -13.37 -15.26 -3.76
C MET A 275 -13.92 -15.21 -5.19
N LYS A 276 -15.13 -14.67 -5.38
CA LYS A 276 -15.74 -14.51 -6.71
C LYS A 276 -14.90 -13.60 -7.60
N ASN A 277 -14.43 -12.48 -7.06
CA ASN A 277 -13.59 -11.54 -7.81
C ASN A 277 -12.27 -12.20 -8.25
N LYS A 278 -11.65 -13.03 -7.40
CA LYS A 278 -10.46 -13.82 -7.79
C LYS A 278 -10.76 -14.83 -8.90
N LEU A 279 -11.95 -15.44 -8.90
CA LEU A 279 -12.37 -16.37 -9.96
C LEU A 279 -12.56 -15.64 -11.29
N TRP A 280 -13.18 -14.46 -11.29
CA TRP A 280 -13.29 -13.60 -12.48
C TRP A 280 -11.92 -13.29 -13.09
N TYR A 281 -10.93 -12.91 -12.27
CA TYR A 281 -9.57 -12.69 -12.76
C TYR A 281 -8.98 -13.93 -13.44
N PHE A 282 -9.21 -15.11 -12.87
CA PHE A 282 -8.72 -16.37 -13.45
C PHE A 282 -9.42 -16.69 -14.78
N GLU A 283 -10.73 -16.45 -14.86
CA GLU A 283 -11.51 -16.64 -16.08
C GLU A 283 -11.04 -15.71 -17.20
N PHE A 284 -10.86 -14.41 -16.90
CA PHE A 284 -10.35 -13.44 -17.87
C PHE A 284 -8.92 -13.73 -18.29
N ALA A 285 -8.04 -14.15 -17.36
CA ALA A 285 -6.69 -14.58 -17.70
C ALA A 285 -6.68 -15.80 -18.64
N THR A 286 -7.58 -16.76 -18.41
CA THR A 286 -7.76 -17.93 -19.28
C THR A 286 -8.24 -17.50 -20.66
N SER A 287 -9.25 -16.64 -20.74
CA SER A 287 -9.75 -16.06 -21.99
C SER A 287 -8.63 -15.33 -22.77
N GLU A 288 -7.82 -14.51 -22.10
CA GLU A 288 -6.71 -13.79 -22.72
C GLU A 288 -5.60 -14.73 -23.21
N THR A 289 -5.41 -15.89 -22.57
CA THR A 289 -4.47 -16.91 -23.04
C THR A 289 -4.83 -17.38 -24.45
N PHE A 290 -6.13 -17.56 -24.72
CA PHE A 290 -6.62 -18.00 -26.03
C PHE A 290 -6.68 -16.86 -27.05
N ALA A 291 -7.05 -15.64 -26.62
CA ALA A 291 -7.12 -14.49 -27.50
C ALA A 291 -5.73 -13.98 -27.92
N ALA A 292 -4.72 -14.10 -27.04
CA ALA A 292 -3.36 -13.62 -27.25
C ALA A 292 -3.30 -12.17 -27.78
N SER A 293 -4.15 -11.30 -27.23
CA SER A 293 -4.41 -9.94 -27.71
C SER A 293 -3.14 -9.06 -27.82
N CYS A 294 -2.14 -9.36 -26.99
CA CYS A 294 -0.89 -8.63 -26.89
C CYS A 294 0.31 -9.45 -27.40
N LYS A 295 0.10 -10.43 -28.28
CA LYS A 295 1.19 -11.23 -28.87
C LYS A 295 2.25 -10.33 -29.51
N ASN A 296 3.51 -10.74 -29.35
CA ASN A 296 4.68 -10.05 -29.91
C ASN A 296 4.82 -8.59 -29.47
N LEU A 297 4.39 -8.24 -28.25
CA LEU A 297 4.46 -6.88 -27.73
C LEU A 297 5.87 -6.28 -27.83
N HIS A 298 6.92 -7.08 -27.62
CA HIS A 298 8.33 -6.69 -27.77
C HIS A 298 8.72 -6.13 -29.16
N GLU A 299 7.99 -6.47 -30.23
CA GLU A 299 8.23 -5.93 -31.59
C GLU A 299 7.73 -4.47 -31.72
N ASP A 300 6.85 -4.03 -30.82
CA ASP A 300 6.15 -2.74 -30.88
C ASP A 300 6.48 -1.81 -29.72
N ILE A 301 7.44 -2.19 -28.87
CA ILE A 301 7.94 -1.36 -27.77
C ILE A 301 9.45 -1.24 -27.76
N ASP A 302 9.96 -0.09 -27.33
CA ASP A 302 11.35 0.08 -26.90
C ASP A 302 11.35 0.48 -25.43
N ILE A 303 12.25 -0.13 -24.65
CA ILE A 303 12.43 0.21 -23.24
C ILE A 303 13.86 0.65 -23.03
N MET A 304 14.03 1.75 -22.32
CA MET A 304 15.31 2.26 -21.85
C MET A 304 15.27 2.38 -20.34
N CYS A 305 16.25 1.78 -19.67
CA CYS A 305 16.41 1.80 -18.22
C CYS A 305 17.71 2.52 -17.88
N ASP A 306 17.64 3.59 -17.10
CA ASP A 306 18.81 4.42 -16.75
C ASP A 306 19.66 4.84 -17.96
N GLY A 307 18.99 5.20 -19.06
CA GLY A 307 19.64 5.61 -20.31
C GLY A 307 20.09 4.46 -21.21
N VAL A 308 19.98 3.20 -20.78
CA VAL A 308 20.38 2.03 -21.57
C VAL A 308 19.19 1.29 -22.15
N SER A 309 19.17 1.11 -23.47
CA SER A 309 18.12 0.36 -24.16
C SER A 309 18.19 -1.13 -23.82
N LEU A 310 17.03 -1.73 -23.54
CA LEU A 310 16.88 -3.17 -23.39
C LEU A 310 16.77 -3.84 -24.76
N ASP A 311 17.59 -4.85 -25.02
CA ASP A 311 17.39 -5.72 -26.18
C ASP A 311 16.31 -6.76 -25.86
N LEU A 312 15.08 -6.47 -26.30
CA LEU A 312 13.95 -7.38 -26.15
C LEU A 312 13.88 -8.42 -27.28
N ALA A 313 14.55 -8.18 -28.41
CA ALA A 313 14.45 -8.97 -29.63
C ALA A 313 15.21 -10.30 -29.53
N SER A 314 16.30 -10.36 -28.76
CA SER A 314 17.10 -11.58 -28.58
C SER A 314 16.50 -12.60 -27.61
N GLY A 315 15.37 -12.31 -26.97
CA GLY A 315 14.74 -13.20 -25.99
C GLY A 315 13.40 -13.80 -26.43
N PRO A 316 12.76 -14.60 -25.56
CA PRO A 316 11.41 -15.10 -25.81
C PRO A 316 10.41 -13.96 -26.04
N SER A 317 9.45 -14.21 -26.94
CA SER A 317 8.37 -13.26 -27.23
C SER A 317 7.61 -12.88 -25.96
N LEU A 318 7.46 -11.58 -25.76
CA LEU A 318 6.74 -11.01 -24.62
C LEU A 318 5.32 -10.61 -25.04
N GLN A 319 4.39 -10.81 -24.12
CA GLN A 319 3.00 -10.36 -24.22
C GLN A 319 2.69 -9.22 -23.24
N GLY A 320 3.59 -8.93 -22.31
CA GLY A 320 3.43 -7.82 -21.38
C GLY A 320 4.74 -7.44 -20.71
N ILE A 321 4.73 -6.23 -20.15
CA ILE A 321 5.80 -5.69 -19.31
C ILE A 321 5.15 -5.19 -18.02
N ALA A 322 5.77 -5.47 -16.89
CA ALA A 322 5.36 -4.96 -15.59
C ALA A 322 6.53 -4.24 -14.91
N LEU A 323 6.26 -3.05 -14.39
CA LEU A 323 7.16 -2.28 -13.56
C LEU A 323 6.64 -2.36 -12.12
N LEU A 324 7.41 -3.00 -11.24
CA LEU A 324 7.00 -3.31 -9.88
C LEU A 324 7.72 -2.39 -8.89
N ASN A 325 6.96 -1.69 -8.06
CA ASN A 325 7.48 -0.95 -6.92
C ASN A 325 7.37 -1.77 -5.62
N ILE A 326 6.46 -2.76 -5.59
CA ILE A 326 6.31 -3.67 -4.46
C ILE A 326 6.45 -5.15 -4.91
N PRO A 327 6.90 -6.06 -4.02
CA PRO A 327 7.07 -7.47 -4.37
C PRO A 327 5.80 -8.23 -4.72
N TYR A 328 4.67 -7.84 -4.15
CA TYR A 328 3.42 -8.55 -4.37
C TYR A 328 2.58 -7.83 -5.43
N SER A 329 2.03 -8.59 -6.36
CA SER A 329 1.11 -8.11 -7.38
C SER A 329 0.04 -9.17 -7.66
N HIS A 330 -1.05 -8.80 -8.33
CA HIS A 330 -2.08 -9.74 -8.79
C HIS A 330 -2.71 -10.56 -7.64
N GLY A 331 -2.82 -9.98 -6.44
CA GLY A 331 -3.38 -10.64 -5.27
C GLY A 331 -2.42 -11.58 -4.54
N GLY A 332 -1.11 -11.31 -4.58
CA GLY A 332 -0.08 -11.96 -3.77
C GLY A 332 1.00 -12.71 -4.53
N SER A 333 1.12 -12.56 -5.84
CA SER A 333 2.19 -13.14 -6.65
C SER A 333 3.48 -12.33 -6.50
N ASN A 334 4.61 -13.02 -6.25
CA ASN A 334 5.92 -12.38 -6.30
C ASN A 334 6.55 -12.59 -7.67
N LEU A 335 6.33 -11.63 -8.58
CA LEU A 335 6.82 -11.71 -9.95
C LEU A 335 8.32 -11.46 -10.07
N TRP A 336 8.93 -10.71 -9.15
CA TRP A 336 10.39 -10.61 -9.10
C TRP A 336 11.03 -11.92 -8.60
N GLY A 337 10.39 -12.60 -7.65
CA GLY A 337 10.87 -13.85 -7.04
C GLY A 337 11.79 -13.62 -5.84
N GLU A 338 12.23 -14.69 -5.20
CA GLU A 338 13.17 -14.62 -4.07
C GLU A 338 14.62 -14.61 -4.56
N SER A 339 15.48 -13.73 -4.04
CA SER A 339 16.92 -13.76 -4.31
C SER A 339 17.58 -14.99 -3.69
N HIS A 340 18.59 -15.56 -4.35
CA HIS A 340 19.30 -16.78 -3.92
C HIS A 340 19.94 -16.67 -2.52
N THR A 341 20.25 -15.46 -2.05
CA THR A 341 20.77 -15.20 -0.70
C THR A 341 19.77 -15.57 0.41
N LYS A 342 18.45 -15.42 0.19
CA LYS A 342 17.44 -15.83 1.18
C LYS A 342 17.30 -17.36 1.29
N LYS A 343 17.57 -18.12 0.23
CA LYS A 343 17.58 -19.60 0.27
C LYS A 343 18.70 -20.15 1.17
N LYS A 344 19.87 -19.49 1.23
CA LYS A 344 20.97 -19.89 2.14
C LYS A 344 20.66 -19.59 3.60
N ILE A 345 20.02 -18.45 3.89
CA ILE A 345 19.70 -18.04 5.27
C ILE A 345 18.59 -18.92 5.88
N ASN A 346 17.61 -19.37 5.10
CA ASN A 346 16.57 -20.28 5.57
C ASN A 346 16.96 -21.77 5.51
N GLY A 347 18.15 -22.09 4.97
CA GLY A 347 18.64 -23.47 4.79
C GLY A 347 19.67 -23.93 5.82
N SER A 348 20.11 -23.08 6.76
CA SER A 348 21.18 -23.40 7.70
C SER A 348 20.72 -23.87 9.09
N THR A 349 19.58 -24.56 9.18
CA THR A 349 19.14 -25.19 10.43
C THR A 349 18.88 -26.68 10.22
N THR A 350 19.93 -27.42 9.90
CA THR A 350 20.01 -28.86 10.16
C THR A 350 21.37 -29.17 10.76
N THR A 351 21.34 -29.36 12.08
CA THR A 351 22.22 -30.18 12.90
C THR A 351 23.51 -30.68 12.25
N SER A 352 24.62 -30.13 12.74
CA SER A 352 25.93 -30.76 12.79
C SER A 352 25.82 -32.18 13.37
N GLY A 353 25.98 -33.18 12.52
CA GLY A 353 26.07 -34.59 12.87
C GLY A 353 27.06 -35.26 11.92
N SER A 354 28.29 -35.41 12.39
CA SER A 354 29.37 -36.18 11.79
C SER A 354 28.95 -37.60 11.46
N SER A 355 29.14 -38.05 10.22
CA SER A 355 29.54 -39.44 9.89
C SER A 355 30.00 -39.59 8.44
N ALA A 356 31.11 -40.29 8.31
CA ALA A 356 31.88 -40.50 7.11
C ALA A 356 31.28 -41.56 6.16
N ARG A 357 31.72 -41.49 4.89
CA ARG A 357 31.86 -42.57 3.90
C ARG A 357 30.69 -43.55 3.70
N LYS A 358 30.07 -43.49 2.52
CA LYS A 358 30.00 -44.66 1.62
C LYS A 358 29.78 -44.26 0.16
N ARG A 359 30.79 -44.57 -0.67
CA ARG A 359 30.70 -44.63 -2.14
C ARG A 359 29.71 -45.74 -2.50
N GLY A 360 28.67 -45.40 -3.26
CA GLY A 360 27.72 -46.35 -3.85
C GLY A 360 27.41 -45.95 -5.29
N LYS A 361 27.99 -46.69 -6.23
CA LYS A 361 27.78 -46.61 -7.68
C LYS A 361 26.35 -47.12 -7.98
N LYS A 362 25.47 -46.31 -8.59
CA LYS A 362 24.34 -46.83 -9.38
C LYS A 362 24.13 -45.99 -10.64
N LYS A 363 24.05 -46.72 -11.75
CA LYS A 363 23.99 -46.28 -13.14
C LYS A 363 22.63 -45.68 -13.48
N GLY A 364 22.67 -44.58 -14.23
CA GLY A 364 21.85 -44.28 -15.42
C GLY A 364 20.33 -44.44 -15.35
N ILE A 365 19.63 -43.31 -15.26
CA ILE A 365 18.62 -42.90 -16.25
C ILE A 365 18.95 -41.46 -16.60
N GLY A 366 19.43 -41.24 -17.83
CA GLY A 366 19.75 -39.92 -18.33
C GLY A 366 18.47 -39.14 -18.58
N LEU A 367 18.26 -38.09 -17.79
CA LEU A 367 17.48 -36.92 -18.19
C LEU A 367 18.46 -35.77 -18.28
N SER A 368 18.65 -35.33 -19.53
CA SER A 368 19.58 -34.29 -19.94
C SER A 368 19.44 -33.02 -19.11
N ILE A 369 20.58 -32.57 -18.60
CA ILE A 369 20.83 -31.20 -18.14
C ILE A 369 20.68 -30.29 -19.36
N SER A 370 19.51 -29.66 -19.54
CA SER A 370 19.29 -28.72 -20.66
C SER A 370 18.20 -27.69 -20.39
N GLN A 371 18.17 -27.07 -19.20
CA GLN A 371 17.46 -25.80 -18.98
C GLN A 371 18.15 -25.00 -17.86
N ARG A 372 19.41 -24.60 -18.07
CA ARG A 372 19.96 -23.46 -17.31
C ARG A 372 19.31 -22.20 -17.87
N ASP A 373 18.22 -21.82 -17.23
CA ASP A 373 17.72 -20.46 -17.03
C ASP A 373 18.37 -19.38 -17.90
N PHE A 374 17.78 -19.15 -19.08
CA PHE A 374 17.92 -17.92 -19.90
C PHE A 374 17.44 -16.64 -19.18
N SER A 375 17.26 -16.70 -17.86
CA SER A 375 16.61 -15.71 -17.00
C SER A 375 17.60 -14.78 -16.28
N THR A 376 18.89 -14.80 -16.64
CA THR A 376 19.95 -14.43 -15.70
C THR A 376 21.03 -13.47 -16.22
N THR A 377 20.93 -12.99 -17.47
CA THR A 377 21.80 -11.90 -17.95
C THR A 377 20.95 -10.69 -18.31
N SER A 378 21.18 -9.58 -17.61
CA SER A 378 20.73 -8.26 -18.03
C SER A 378 21.33 -7.97 -19.41
N ILE A 379 20.50 -7.57 -20.36
CA ILE A 379 20.97 -7.20 -21.71
C ILE A 379 21.33 -5.70 -21.77
N ALA A 380 21.41 -5.02 -20.62
CA ALA A 380 21.56 -3.56 -20.58
C ALA A 380 22.40 -3.00 -19.40
N SER A 381 22.86 -3.81 -18.46
CA SER A 381 23.73 -3.28 -17.38
C SER A 381 24.60 -4.37 -16.78
N SER A 382 25.77 -4.01 -16.26
CA SER A 382 26.74 -4.89 -15.59
C SER A 382 26.25 -5.53 -14.28
N VAL A 383 24.94 -5.60 -14.04
CA VAL A 383 24.31 -6.08 -12.81
C VAL A 383 23.72 -7.47 -13.03
N ASP A 384 24.30 -8.46 -12.35
CA ASP A 384 23.72 -9.80 -12.28
C ASP A 384 22.38 -9.77 -11.53
N LEU A 385 21.28 -9.78 -12.29
CA LEU A 385 19.91 -9.75 -11.77
C LEU A 385 19.56 -10.98 -10.91
N THR A 386 20.37 -12.04 -10.88
CA THR A 386 20.15 -13.17 -9.98
C THR A 386 20.38 -12.80 -8.52
N THR A 387 21.24 -11.81 -8.27
CA THR A 387 21.57 -11.32 -6.92
C THR A 387 20.70 -10.15 -6.49
N ALA A 388 20.10 -9.44 -7.45
CA ALA A 388 19.26 -8.27 -7.22
C ALA A 388 18.12 -8.55 -6.22
N PHE A 389 18.01 -7.67 -5.24
CA PHE A 389 17.00 -7.72 -4.18
C PHE A 389 16.03 -6.56 -4.37
N GLN A 390 14.74 -6.86 -4.32
CA GLN A 390 13.70 -5.85 -4.36
C GLN A 390 13.41 -5.34 -2.94
N ASP A 391 13.61 -4.05 -2.74
CA ASP A 391 13.17 -3.30 -1.56
C ASP A 391 12.16 -2.22 -2.01
N ILE A 392 11.24 -1.82 -1.13
CA ILE A 392 10.17 -0.88 -1.51
C ILE A 392 10.55 0.58 -1.26
N GLY A 393 11.75 0.83 -0.74
CA GLY A 393 12.26 2.16 -0.40
C GLY A 393 13.69 2.41 -0.86
N ASP A 394 14.22 1.61 -1.78
CA ASP A 394 15.59 1.71 -2.31
C ASP A 394 15.72 2.66 -3.52
N ARG A 395 14.61 3.25 -3.97
CA ARG A 395 14.49 4.15 -5.12
C ARG A 395 14.80 3.46 -6.45
N LEU A 396 14.62 2.15 -6.51
CA LEU A 396 14.71 1.35 -7.72
C LEU A 396 13.33 0.75 -8.05
N ILE A 397 13.13 0.48 -9.34
CA ILE A 397 11.94 -0.17 -9.86
C ILE A 397 12.33 -1.41 -10.65
N GLU A 398 11.61 -2.50 -10.41
CA GLU A 398 11.83 -3.78 -11.08
C GLU A 398 11.08 -3.84 -12.40
N VAL A 399 11.80 -4.09 -13.51
CA VAL A 399 11.23 -4.29 -14.84
C VAL A 399 11.16 -5.78 -15.14
N ILE A 400 9.95 -6.29 -15.36
CA ILE A 400 9.64 -7.70 -15.60
C ILE A 400 8.98 -7.88 -16.97
N GLY A 401 9.45 -8.86 -17.73
CA GLY A 401 8.80 -9.37 -18.94
C GLY A 401 7.84 -10.51 -18.64
N LEU A 402 6.67 -10.47 -19.27
CA LEU A 402 5.60 -11.47 -19.19
C LEU A 402 5.49 -12.20 -20.54
N GLU A 403 5.72 -13.51 -20.54
CA GLU A 403 5.66 -14.32 -21.78
C GLU A 403 4.22 -14.57 -22.22
N ASN A 404 3.31 -14.81 -21.27
CA ASN A 404 1.88 -15.06 -21.48
C ASN A 404 1.14 -15.11 -20.12
N CYS A 405 -0.19 -15.23 -20.14
CA CYS A 405 -1.00 -15.40 -18.93
C CYS A 405 -0.64 -16.66 -18.12
N LEU A 406 -0.30 -17.78 -18.78
CA LEU A 406 0.06 -19.03 -18.10
C LEU A 406 1.32 -18.84 -17.26
N HIS A 407 2.27 -18.03 -17.73
CA HIS A 407 3.49 -17.68 -16.98
C HIS A 407 3.14 -17.00 -15.66
N ILE A 408 2.22 -16.02 -15.66
CA ILE A 408 1.73 -15.36 -14.43
C ILE A 408 1.08 -16.39 -13.51
N GLY A 409 0.26 -17.29 -14.06
CA GLY A 409 -0.37 -18.40 -13.33
C GLY A 409 0.64 -19.37 -12.70
N GLN A 410 1.71 -19.71 -13.41
CA GLN A 410 2.79 -20.58 -12.94
C GLN A 410 3.61 -19.95 -11.81
N VAL A 411 3.87 -18.64 -11.88
CA VAL A 411 4.52 -17.92 -10.77
C VAL A 411 3.61 -17.92 -9.54
N ARG A 412 2.31 -17.68 -9.75
CA ARG A 412 1.31 -17.69 -8.67
C ARG A 412 1.15 -19.05 -7.99
N SER A 413 1.22 -20.15 -8.75
CA SER A 413 1.15 -21.52 -8.21
C SER A 413 2.47 -22.02 -7.64
N GLY A 414 3.56 -21.27 -7.82
CA GLY A 414 4.91 -21.68 -7.43
C GLY A 414 5.57 -22.69 -8.37
N LEU A 415 4.96 -22.98 -9.53
CA LEU A 415 5.56 -23.81 -10.58
C LEU A 415 6.74 -23.10 -11.26
N ARG A 416 6.76 -21.75 -11.25
CA ARG A 416 7.91 -20.93 -11.62
C ARG A 416 8.29 -20.02 -10.46
N ALA A 417 9.58 -19.72 -10.34
CA ALA A 417 10.10 -18.88 -9.27
C ALA A 417 9.83 -17.38 -9.47
N SER A 418 9.79 -16.92 -10.73
CA SER A 418 9.62 -15.51 -11.08
C SER A 418 9.14 -15.32 -12.54
N GLY A 419 8.78 -14.07 -12.84
CA GLY A 419 8.77 -13.54 -14.21
C GLY A 419 10.18 -13.44 -14.79
N ARG A 420 10.28 -12.99 -16.05
CA ARG A 420 11.57 -12.72 -16.69
C ARG A 420 12.10 -11.37 -16.19
N ARG A 421 13.14 -11.38 -15.36
CA ARG A 421 13.80 -10.15 -14.87
C ARG A 421 14.52 -9.46 -16.04
N LEU A 422 14.15 -8.22 -16.33
CA LEU A 422 14.72 -7.45 -17.43
C LEU A 422 15.69 -6.37 -16.93
N ALA A 423 15.32 -5.66 -15.86
CA ALA A 423 16.16 -4.63 -15.25
C ALA A 423 15.72 -4.33 -13.81
N GLN A 424 16.61 -3.71 -13.04
CA GLN A 424 16.32 -2.96 -11.82
C GLN A 424 16.99 -1.60 -11.98
N CYS A 425 16.23 -0.51 -11.89
CA CYS A 425 16.69 0.80 -12.38
C CYS A 425 16.02 1.98 -11.66
N SER A 426 16.56 3.18 -11.82
CA SER A 426 16.04 4.42 -11.19
C SER A 426 15.17 5.27 -12.10
N SER A 427 15.15 4.96 -13.40
CA SER A 427 14.37 5.64 -14.42
C SER A 427 14.04 4.71 -15.58
N VAL A 428 12.84 4.84 -16.14
CA VAL A 428 12.39 4.05 -17.29
C VAL A 428 11.77 4.96 -18.33
N VAL A 429 12.14 4.77 -19.59
CA VAL A 429 11.47 5.35 -20.76
C VAL A 429 10.94 4.22 -21.62
N ILE A 430 9.64 4.22 -21.91
CA ILE A 430 8.98 3.24 -22.78
C ILE A 430 8.42 3.96 -23.98
N ARG A 431 8.77 3.54 -25.19
CA ARG A 431 8.17 4.04 -26.43
C ARG A 431 7.30 2.95 -27.02
N THR A 432 6.04 3.27 -27.32
CA THR A 432 5.11 2.35 -27.96
C THR A 432 4.83 2.78 -29.40
N ARG A 433 4.83 1.82 -30.32
CA ARG A 433 4.56 2.05 -31.76
C ARG A 433 3.10 1.85 -32.14
N LYS A 434 2.31 1.19 -31.27
CA LYS A 434 0.88 0.95 -31.46
C LYS A 434 0.10 1.17 -30.17
N ARG A 435 -1.23 1.09 -30.29
CA ARG A 435 -2.16 1.15 -29.16
C ARG A 435 -2.03 -0.09 -28.28
N PHE A 436 -1.94 0.11 -26.97
CA PHE A 436 -1.88 -0.97 -25.99
C PHE A 436 -2.81 -0.72 -24.79
N PRO A 437 -3.35 -1.79 -24.18
CA PRO A 437 -3.92 -1.68 -22.85
C PRO A 437 -2.80 -1.42 -21.83
N MET A 438 -3.07 -0.52 -20.89
CA MET A 438 -2.18 -0.17 -19.78
C MET A 438 -2.98 -0.13 -18.47
N GLN A 439 -2.30 -0.29 -17.34
CA GLN A 439 -2.91 -0.10 -16.02
C GLN A 439 -1.90 0.44 -15.00
N ILE A 440 -2.40 1.17 -14.01
CA ILE A 440 -1.66 1.63 -12.83
C ILE A 440 -2.44 1.21 -11.61
N ASP A 441 -1.80 0.47 -10.70
CA ASP A 441 -2.37 0.07 -9.40
C ASP A 441 -3.78 -0.57 -9.49
N GLY A 442 -4.10 -1.21 -10.62
CA GLY A 442 -5.37 -1.87 -10.89
C GLY A 442 -6.43 -1.01 -11.60
N GLU A 443 -6.12 0.21 -12.02
CA GLU A 443 -6.99 1.05 -12.85
C GLU A 443 -6.49 1.06 -14.31
N PRO A 444 -7.25 0.48 -15.27
CA PRO A 444 -6.81 0.30 -16.64
C PRO A 444 -7.29 1.39 -17.61
N TRP A 445 -6.61 1.53 -18.76
CA TRP A 445 -7.03 2.38 -19.89
C TRP A 445 -6.43 1.90 -21.22
N MET A 446 -6.95 2.39 -22.35
CA MET A 446 -6.36 2.16 -23.67
C MET A 446 -5.51 3.35 -24.14
N GLN A 447 -4.21 3.12 -24.32
CA GLN A 447 -3.24 4.15 -24.66
C GLN A 447 -2.82 4.07 -26.14
N PRO A 448 -3.02 5.13 -26.95
CA PRO A 448 -2.42 5.27 -28.29
C PRO A 448 -0.87 5.25 -28.25
N PRO A 449 -0.19 5.18 -29.41
CA PRO A 449 1.27 5.31 -29.48
C PRO A 449 1.80 6.51 -28.68
N CYS A 450 2.74 6.25 -27.79
CA CYS A 450 3.23 7.27 -26.85
C CYS A 450 4.67 7.02 -26.40
N THR A 451 5.25 8.04 -25.78
CA THR A 451 6.45 7.92 -24.96
C THR A 451 6.05 8.09 -23.50
N ILE A 452 6.37 7.11 -22.68
CA ILE A 452 6.14 7.09 -21.25
C ILE A 452 7.47 7.31 -20.54
N GLN A 453 7.50 8.24 -19.60
CA GLN A 453 8.63 8.46 -18.72
C GLN A 453 8.21 8.17 -17.28
N ILE A 454 8.96 7.29 -16.61
CA ILE A 454 8.75 6.89 -15.23
C ILE A 454 10.00 7.22 -14.42
N THR A 455 9.83 7.98 -13.35
CA THR A 455 10.92 8.45 -12.48
C THR A 455 10.47 8.47 -11.03
N HIS A 456 11.41 8.35 -10.09
CA HIS A 456 11.10 8.44 -8.67
C HIS A 456 10.52 9.82 -8.33
N LYS A 457 9.34 9.84 -7.68
CA LYS A 457 8.67 11.07 -7.25
C LYS A 457 9.09 11.46 -5.84
N ASN A 458 8.80 10.60 -4.86
CA ASN A 458 9.08 10.78 -3.45
C ASN A 458 8.81 9.47 -2.69
N GLN A 459 8.98 9.50 -1.36
CA GLN A 459 8.70 8.37 -0.49
C GLN A 459 7.64 8.72 0.56
N VAL A 460 6.84 7.74 0.98
CA VAL A 460 5.90 7.87 2.11
C VAL A 460 6.26 6.87 3.22
N PRO A 461 6.29 7.28 4.51
CA PRO A 461 6.45 6.35 5.60
C PRO A 461 5.22 5.45 5.73
N MET A 462 5.42 4.14 5.63
CA MET A 462 4.39 3.12 5.80
C MET A 462 4.63 2.31 7.07
N LEU A 463 3.55 1.94 7.75
CA LEU A 463 3.60 1.04 8.91
C LEU A 463 3.61 -0.40 8.40
N MET A 464 4.69 -1.12 8.71
CA MET A 464 4.83 -2.55 8.45
C MET A 464 4.49 -3.32 9.73
N ALA A 465 3.63 -4.33 9.61
CA ALA A 465 3.30 -5.20 10.72
C ALA A 465 4.51 -6.06 11.15
N PRO A 466 4.54 -6.55 12.40
CA PRO A 466 5.57 -7.49 12.85
C PRO A 466 5.72 -8.68 11.91
N ALA A 467 6.93 -9.27 11.87
CA ALA A 467 7.07 -10.59 11.26
C ALA A 467 6.13 -11.57 11.97
N THR A 468 5.55 -12.52 11.23
CA THR A 468 4.82 -13.61 11.85
C THR A 468 5.81 -14.73 12.15
N THR A 469 6.03 -15.07 13.42
CA THR A 469 6.67 -16.34 13.76
C THR A 469 5.77 -17.46 13.22
N LYS A 470 6.14 -18.10 12.11
CA LYS A 470 5.42 -19.28 11.62
C LYS A 470 5.43 -20.33 12.73
N LYS A 471 4.29 -20.57 13.39
CA LYS A 471 4.11 -21.82 14.13
C LYS A 471 4.16 -22.93 13.08
N PRO A 472 4.98 -23.99 13.26
CA PRO A 472 4.98 -25.12 12.34
C PRO A 472 3.56 -25.67 12.29
N GLY A 473 3.00 -25.74 11.07
CA GLY A 473 1.66 -26.25 10.87
C GLY A 473 1.55 -27.71 11.30
N LEU A 474 0.35 -28.14 11.70
CA LEU A 474 0.03 -29.49 12.17
C LEU A 474 0.51 -30.61 11.23
N LEU A 475 0.73 -30.30 9.94
CA LEU A 475 1.21 -31.21 8.90
C LEU A 475 2.72 -31.50 8.96
N SER A 476 3.51 -30.84 9.82
CA SER A 476 4.92 -31.21 10.03
C SER A 476 5.10 -32.49 10.84
N PHE A 477 4.04 -33.00 11.48
CA PHE A 477 4.07 -34.24 12.26
C PHE A 477 3.94 -35.51 11.40
N LEU A 478 3.61 -35.39 10.11
CA LEU A 478 3.48 -36.52 9.18
C LEU A 478 4.74 -36.76 8.33
N LYS A 479 5.85 -36.11 8.65
CA LYS A 479 7.17 -36.46 8.12
C LYS A 479 8.11 -36.81 9.28
N LYS A 480 8.01 -38.05 9.74
CA LYS A 480 9.07 -38.75 10.46
C LYS A 480 9.24 -40.13 9.86
#